data_AF-A0A3D0TVY6-F1
#
_entry.id   AF-A0A3D0TVY6-F1
#
_cell.length_a   1.000
_cell.length_b   1.000
_cell.length_c   1.000
_cell.angle_alpha   90.00
_cell.angle_beta   90.00
_cell.angle_gamma   90.00
#
_symmetry.space_group_name_H-M   'P 1'
#
loop_
_entity.id
_entity.type
_entity.pdbx_description
1 polymer ?
#
loop_
_entity_poly.entity_id
_entity_poly.type
_entity_poly.pdbx_seq_one_letter_code
_entity_poly.pdbx_strand_id
1 'polypeptide(L)'
;STVEPITNLLAEHFSGTHPNVAFAVSGPGSGDGHKAACAGEVPVWNSSRLIKEPEVKCLAEAGIEFIELRVAIDGISVIVPVENTELSCMAFVDLYSIVGNESIGLSDWTDLNDLNADLGGNGPFTGGKMDVFAPGEESGTFDSFIEIA
;
A
#
# COMPACT_ATOMS: atom_id res chain seq x y z
N SER A 1 5.30 -4.55 4.36
CA SER A 1 4.54 -3.65 5.24
C SER A 1 5.20 -2.27 5.28
N THR A 2 4.44 -1.18 5.13
CA THR A 2 4.97 0.21 5.07
C THR A 2 5.41 0.73 6.44
N VAL A 3 4.69 0.37 7.50
CA VAL A 3 4.94 0.90 8.86
C VAL A 3 5.98 0.08 9.62
N GLU A 4 6.10 -1.21 9.30
CA GLU A 4 6.95 -2.16 10.02
C GLU A 4 8.43 -1.74 10.16
N PRO A 5 9.13 -1.25 9.11
CA PRO A 5 10.54 -0.86 9.26
C PRO A 5 10.74 0.24 10.31
N ILE A 6 9.83 1.23 10.36
CA ILE A 6 9.90 2.33 11.31
C ILE A 6 9.53 1.84 12.72
N THR A 7 8.49 1.00 12.84
CA THR A 7 8.11 0.40 14.14
C THR A 7 9.22 -0.48 14.70
N ASN A 8 9.95 -1.22 13.88
CA ASN A 8 11.09 -2.04 14.34
C ASN A 8 12.25 -1.19 14.88
N LEU A 9 12.56 -0.06 14.24
CA LEU A 9 13.56 0.88 14.75
C LEU A 9 13.14 1.51 16.08
N LEU A 10 11.86 1.88 16.21
CA LEU A 10 11.31 2.39 17.46
C LEU A 10 11.33 1.32 18.57
N ALA A 11 11.01 0.08 18.23
CA ALA A 11 11.06 -1.09 19.12
C ALA A 11 12.48 -1.33 19.65
N GLU A 12 13.49 -1.30 18.78
CA GLU A 12 14.89 -1.45 19.17
C GLU A 12 15.30 -0.35 20.16
N HIS A 13 15.00 0.91 19.85
CA HIS A 13 15.33 2.04 20.72
C HIS A 13 14.58 1.98 22.06
N PHE A 14 13.30 1.60 22.04
CA PHE A 14 12.49 1.45 23.25
C PHE A 14 13.02 0.33 24.15
N SER A 15 13.39 -0.81 23.57
CA SER A 15 13.97 -1.95 24.32
C SER A 15 15.29 -1.58 24.97
N GLY A 16 16.12 -0.78 24.30
CA GLY A 16 17.40 -0.30 24.85
C GLY A 16 17.24 0.61 26.07
N THR A 17 16.10 1.31 26.18
CA THR A 17 15.80 2.22 27.31
C THR A 17 14.88 1.60 28.36
N HIS A 18 14.13 0.55 28.00
CA HIS A 18 13.14 -0.12 28.84
C HIS A 18 13.29 -1.65 28.80
N PRO A 19 14.43 -2.21 29.27
CA PRO A 19 14.76 -3.63 29.10
C PRO A 19 13.81 -4.60 29.81
N ASN A 20 12.99 -4.11 30.75
CA ASN A 20 12.04 -4.93 31.51
C ASN A 20 10.65 -5.01 30.84
N VAL A 21 10.44 -4.32 29.71
CA VAL A 21 9.17 -4.37 28.96
C VAL A 21 9.31 -5.40 27.85
N ALA A 22 8.53 -6.47 27.93
CA ALA A 22 8.47 -7.50 26.89
C ALA A 22 7.35 -7.17 25.89
N PHE A 23 7.68 -7.17 24.60
CA PHE A 23 6.75 -6.97 23.51
C PHE A 23 7.28 -7.63 22.24
N ALA A 24 6.40 -7.79 21.25
CA ALA A 24 6.75 -8.31 19.93
C ALA A 24 6.13 -7.43 18.85
N VAL A 25 6.86 -7.23 17.75
CA VAL A 25 6.37 -6.53 16.55
C VAL A 25 6.26 -7.57 15.44
N SER A 26 5.13 -7.57 14.75
CA SER A 26 4.87 -8.37 13.57
C SER A 26 4.27 -7.49 12.49
N GLY A 27 4.70 -7.65 11.23
CA GLY A 27 4.23 -6.86 10.09
C GLY A 27 3.45 -7.66 9.05
N PRO A 28 2.27 -8.23 9.39
CA PRO A 28 1.50 -9.02 8.43
C PRO A 28 0.83 -8.19 7.32
N GLY A 29 0.78 -6.86 7.47
CA GLY A 29 0.02 -5.96 6.60
C GLY A 29 -1.11 -5.26 7.36
N SER A 30 -1.63 -4.17 6.80
CA SER A 30 -2.64 -3.33 7.45
C SER A 30 -3.94 -4.10 7.69
N GLY A 31 -4.43 -4.80 6.65
CA GLY A 31 -5.67 -5.59 6.75
C GLY A 31 -5.58 -6.69 7.79
N ASP A 32 -4.46 -7.42 7.84
CA ASP A 32 -4.26 -8.48 8.82
C ASP A 32 -4.04 -7.93 10.23
N GLY A 33 -3.43 -6.75 10.37
CA GLY A 33 -3.37 -6.03 11.65
C GLY A 33 -4.77 -5.68 12.18
N HIS A 34 -5.68 -5.21 11.32
CA HIS A 34 -7.07 -4.93 11.70
C HIS A 34 -7.83 -6.22 12.08
N LYS A 35 -7.62 -7.33 11.38
CA LYS A 35 -8.21 -8.63 11.73
C LYS A 35 -7.72 -9.13 13.10
N ALA A 36 -6.42 -9.05 13.37
CA ALA A 36 -5.85 -9.43 14.66
C ALA A 36 -6.39 -8.55 15.80
N ALA A 37 -6.55 -7.24 15.55
CA ALA A 37 -7.18 -6.33 16.50
C ALA A 37 -8.65 -6.70 16.76
N CYS A 38 -9.43 -7.00 15.72
CA CYS A 38 -10.81 -7.46 15.89
C CYS A 38 -10.92 -8.79 16.64
N ALA A 39 -9.97 -9.70 16.44
CA ALA A 39 -9.88 -10.95 17.19
C ALA A 39 -9.43 -10.74 18.66
N GLY A 40 -9.08 -9.52 19.06
CA GLY A 40 -8.59 -9.20 20.41
C GLY A 40 -7.18 -9.72 20.69
N GLU A 41 -6.42 -10.09 19.66
CA GLU A 41 -5.10 -10.71 19.79
C GLU A 41 -3.99 -9.69 20.06
N VAL A 42 -4.18 -8.44 19.64
CA VAL A 42 -3.20 -7.36 19.78
C VAL A 42 -3.83 -6.14 20.46
N PRO A 43 -3.16 -5.55 21.47
CA PRO A 43 -3.64 -4.35 22.14
C PRO A 43 -3.28 -3.06 21.39
N VAL A 44 -2.28 -3.13 20.51
CA VAL A 44 -1.79 -2.03 19.68
C VAL A 44 -1.49 -2.59 18.30
N TRP A 45 -1.98 -1.92 17.26
CA TRP A 45 -1.65 -2.25 15.88
C TRP A 45 -1.34 -0.96 15.11
N ASN A 46 -0.65 -1.11 13.98
CA ASN A 46 -0.33 0.00 13.11
C ASN A 46 -0.90 -0.28 11.73
N SER A 47 -1.30 0.77 11.02
CA SER A 47 -1.86 0.68 9.68
C SER A 47 -1.33 1.83 8.85
N SER A 48 -1.03 1.55 7.57
CA SER A 48 -0.65 2.57 6.58
C SER A 48 -1.85 3.16 5.85
N ARG A 49 -3.07 2.78 6.25
CA ARG A 49 -4.32 3.33 5.71
C ARG A 49 -5.32 3.56 6.83
N LEU A 50 -6.37 4.31 6.52
CA LEU A 50 -7.50 4.46 7.44
C LEU A 50 -8.20 3.11 7.66
N ILE A 51 -8.80 2.96 8.83
CA ILE A 51 -9.66 1.80 9.13
C ILE A 51 -10.92 1.87 8.27
N LYS A 52 -11.31 0.75 7.67
CA LYS A 52 -12.50 0.66 6.81
C LYS A 52 -13.75 0.40 7.66
N GLU A 53 -14.92 0.78 7.15
CA GLU A 53 -16.20 0.57 7.84
C GLU A 53 -16.44 -0.88 8.32
N PRO A 54 -16.14 -1.93 7.52
CA PRO A 54 -16.28 -3.31 8.00
C PRO A 54 -15.39 -3.64 9.19
N GLU A 55 -14.21 -3.04 9.29
CA GLU A 55 -13.26 -3.27 10.38
C GLU A 55 -13.68 -2.52 11.65
N VAL A 56 -14.21 -1.31 11.52
CA VAL A 56 -14.84 -0.57 12.63
C VAL A 56 -16.00 -1.37 13.20
N LYS A 57 -16.85 -1.93 12.32
CA LYS A 57 -17.97 -2.78 12.74
C LYS A 57 -17.49 -4.03 13.47
N CYS A 58 -16.42 -4.67 12.96
CA CYS A 58 -15.80 -5.83 13.58
C CYS A 58 -15.34 -5.54 15.02
N LEU A 59 -14.61 -4.44 15.23
CA LEU A 59 -14.16 -4.01 16.55
C LEU A 59 -15.35 -3.72 17.49
N ALA A 60 -16.38 -3.04 17.00
CA ALA A 60 -17.57 -2.74 17.78
C ALA A 60 -18.35 -4.00 18.19
N GLU A 61 -18.50 -4.98 17.28
CA GLU A 61 -19.12 -6.28 17.57
C GLU A 61 -18.30 -7.08 18.59
N ALA A 62 -16.98 -6.93 18.59
CA ALA A 62 -16.08 -7.50 19.60
C ALA A 62 -16.06 -6.71 20.92
N GLY A 63 -16.76 -5.57 21.01
CA GLY A 63 -16.75 -4.69 22.19
C GLY A 63 -15.42 -3.98 22.42
N ILE A 64 -14.61 -3.82 21.37
CA ILE A 64 -13.29 -3.19 21.41
C ILE A 64 -13.44 -1.71 21.01
N GLU A 65 -13.18 -0.83 21.97
CA GLU A 65 -13.00 0.59 21.70
C GLU A 65 -11.55 0.86 21.32
N PHE A 66 -11.34 1.83 20.41
CA PHE A 66 -10.00 2.20 19.98
C PHE A 66 -9.88 3.72 19.83
N ILE A 67 -8.63 4.18 19.87
CA ILE A 67 -8.28 5.56 19.57
C ILE A 67 -7.28 5.52 18.42
N GLU A 68 -7.57 6.25 17.35
CA GLU A 68 -6.65 6.39 16.23
C GLU A 68 -5.65 7.52 16.50
N LEU A 69 -4.37 7.23 16.32
CA LEU A 69 -3.29 8.19 16.44
C LEU A 69 -2.55 8.31 15.11
N ARG A 70 -2.61 9.48 14.49
CA ARG A 70 -1.83 9.77 13.28
C ARG A 70 -0.36 9.96 13.65
N VAL A 71 0.48 9.02 13.21
CA VAL A 71 1.92 9.02 13.53
C VAL A 71 2.79 9.66 12.46
N ALA A 72 2.36 9.60 11.18
CA ALA A 72 3.16 10.07 10.06
C ALA A 72 2.29 10.43 8.84
N ILE A 73 2.95 11.02 7.84
CA ILE A 73 2.48 11.15 6.47
C ILE A 73 3.58 10.51 5.61
N ASP A 74 3.20 9.58 4.75
CA ASP A 74 4.10 8.95 3.80
C ASP A 74 3.75 9.33 2.36
N GLY A 75 4.58 8.87 1.42
CA GLY A 75 4.35 8.99 -0.01
C GLY A 75 4.64 7.67 -0.68
N ILE A 76 3.83 7.32 -1.67
CA ILE A 76 4.05 6.15 -2.52
C ILE A 76 4.81 6.60 -3.75
N SER A 77 5.87 5.87 -4.10
CA SER A 77 6.65 6.11 -5.32
C SER A 77 6.48 4.95 -6.28
N VAL A 78 6.32 5.25 -7.56
CA VAL A 78 6.41 4.28 -8.65
C VAL A 78 7.86 4.28 -9.12
N ILE A 79 8.47 3.10 -9.18
CA ILE A 79 9.88 2.94 -9.56
C ILE A 79 9.94 2.06 -10.80
N VAL A 80 10.79 2.46 -11.74
CA VAL A 80 11.11 1.70 -12.95
C VAL A 80 12.60 1.36 -12.97
N PRO A 81 13.03 0.32 -13.70
CA PRO A 81 14.44 0.07 -13.97
C PRO A 81 15.11 1.29 -14.60
N VAL A 82 16.40 1.51 -14.33
CA VAL A 82 17.15 2.67 -14.84
C VAL A 82 17.28 2.68 -16.37
N GLU A 83 17.10 1.52 -17.00
CA GLU A 83 17.09 1.34 -18.45
C GLU A 83 15.73 1.68 -19.09
N ASN A 84 14.68 1.91 -18.29
CA ASN A 84 13.36 2.28 -18.81
C ASN A 84 13.43 3.70 -19.40
N THR A 85 13.09 3.81 -20.70
CA THR A 85 13.02 5.09 -21.41
C THR A 85 11.60 5.57 -21.66
N GLU A 86 10.60 4.76 -21.31
CA GLU A 86 9.18 5.07 -21.51
C GLU A 86 8.69 6.11 -20.50
N LEU A 87 9.23 6.08 -19.30
CA LEU A 87 8.76 6.88 -18.17
C LEU A 87 9.86 7.82 -17.69
N SER A 88 9.73 9.10 -18.03
CA SER A 88 10.59 10.19 -17.52
C SER A 88 9.86 11.13 -16.57
N CYS A 89 8.58 11.39 -16.83
CA CYS A 89 7.63 12.08 -15.97
C CYS A 89 6.26 11.46 -16.25
N MET A 90 5.48 11.18 -15.21
CA MET A 90 4.22 10.44 -15.33
C MET A 90 3.07 11.30 -14.83
N ALA A 91 2.07 11.53 -15.68
CA ALA A 91 0.81 12.06 -15.20
C ALA A 91 -0.01 10.94 -14.56
N PHE A 92 -0.96 11.31 -13.70
CA PHE A 92 -1.83 10.34 -13.05
C PHE A 92 -2.61 9.46 -14.04
N VAL A 93 -3.06 10.04 -15.17
CA VAL A 93 -3.73 9.29 -16.24
C VAL A 93 -2.82 8.26 -16.91
N ASP A 94 -1.52 8.55 -17.03
CA ASP A 94 -0.55 7.60 -17.57
C ASP A 94 -0.36 6.44 -16.59
N LEU A 95 -0.24 6.75 -15.29
CA LEU A 95 -0.19 5.73 -14.25
C LEU A 95 -1.43 4.84 -14.28
N TYR A 96 -2.62 5.43 -14.33
CA TYR A 96 -3.88 4.70 -14.39
C TYR A 96 -3.93 3.77 -15.60
N SER A 97 -3.50 4.23 -16.78
CA SER A 97 -3.45 3.37 -17.97
C SER A 97 -2.52 2.15 -17.83
N ILE A 98 -1.60 2.17 -16.87
CA ILE A 98 -0.67 1.07 -16.57
C ILE A 98 -1.24 0.13 -15.50
N VAL A 99 -1.83 0.67 -14.42
CA VAL A 99 -2.19 -0.11 -13.21
C VAL A 99 -3.69 -0.26 -12.96
N GLY A 100 -4.53 0.39 -13.76
CA GLY A 100 -5.99 0.33 -13.65
C GLY A 100 -6.58 -1.03 -14.03
N ASN A 101 -7.86 -1.23 -13.74
CA ASN A 101 -8.52 -2.52 -14.00
C ASN A 101 -8.57 -2.86 -15.49
N GLU A 102 -8.67 -1.84 -16.34
CA GLU A 102 -8.72 -1.96 -17.80
C GLU A 102 -7.37 -2.39 -18.41
N SER A 103 -6.27 -2.26 -17.68
CA SER A 103 -4.94 -2.69 -18.13
C SER A 103 -4.60 -4.14 -17.75
N ILE A 104 -5.49 -4.84 -17.01
CA ILE A 104 -5.25 -6.22 -16.59
C ILE A 104 -5.08 -7.12 -17.82
N GLY A 105 -3.92 -7.76 -17.91
CA GLY A 105 -3.56 -8.65 -19.01
C GLY A 105 -2.82 -7.98 -20.16
N LEU A 106 -2.66 -6.66 -20.14
CA LEU A 106 -1.77 -5.93 -21.04
C LEU A 106 -0.33 -6.09 -20.53
N SER A 107 0.59 -6.48 -21.42
CA SER A 107 1.97 -6.88 -21.02
C SER A 107 3.06 -6.32 -21.92
N ASP A 108 2.68 -5.49 -22.89
CA ASP A 108 3.58 -4.69 -23.71
C ASP A 108 3.20 -3.20 -23.56
N TRP A 109 4.19 -2.32 -23.56
CA TRP A 109 3.95 -0.88 -23.47
C TRP A 109 2.99 -0.37 -24.56
N THR A 110 3.09 -0.94 -25.76
CA THR A 110 2.26 -0.53 -26.89
C THR A 110 0.80 -0.93 -26.74
N ASP A 111 0.50 -1.98 -25.97
CA ASP A 111 -0.86 -2.43 -25.67
C ASP A 111 -1.66 -1.36 -24.89
N LEU A 112 -0.97 -0.52 -24.12
CA LEU A 112 -1.58 0.49 -23.26
C LEU A 112 -2.04 1.74 -24.03
N ASN A 113 -1.58 1.93 -25.28
CA ASN A 113 -1.74 3.19 -26.00
C ASN A 113 -3.20 3.56 -26.29
N ASP A 114 -4.04 2.56 -26.60
CA ASP A 114 -5.46 2.80 -26.85
C ASP A 114 -6.16 3.30 -25.57
N LEU A 115 -5.94 2.60 -24.45
CA LEU A 115 -6.46 2.99 -23.13
C LEU A 115 -5.91 4.36 -22.69
N ASN A 116 -4.61 4.59 -22.84
CA ASN A 116 -3.97 5.86 -22.50
C ASN A 116 -4.58 7.01 -23.31
N ALA A 117 -4.79 6.82 -24.62
CA ALA A 117 -5.41 7.82 -25.48
C ALA A 117 -6.86 8.12 -25.08
N ASP A 118 -7.65 7.09 -24.76
CA ASP A 118 -9.04 7.24 -24.30
C ASP A 118 -9.13 8.02 -22.97
N LEU A 119 -8.14 7.87 -22.10
CA LEU A 119 -8.02 8.59 -20.83
C LEU A 119 -7.40 10.00 -20.98
N GLY A 120 -6.94 10.37 -22.18
CA GLY A 120 -6.27 11.65 -22.45
C GLY A 120 -4.85 11.73 -21.87
N GLY A 121 -4.13 10.61 -21.85
CA GLY A 121 -2.75 10.50 -21.40
C GLY A 121 -1.71 11.12 -22.35
N ASN A 122 -0.45 11.04 -21.92
CA ASN A 122 0.71 11.64 -22.59
C ASN A 122 1.52 10.63 -23.42
N GLY A 123 0.94 9.47 -23.75
CA GLY A 123 1.54 8.55 -24.70
C GLY A 123 1.86 9.20 -26.07
N PRO A 124 2.35 8.43 -27.04
CA PRO A 124 2.38 6.97 -27.03
C PRO A 124 3.61 6.40 -26.32
N PHE A 125 3.43 5.25 -25.70
CA PHE A 125 4.52 4.38 -25.27
C PHE A 125 5.05 3.56 -26.46
N THR A 126 6.36 3.43 -26.54
CA THR A 126 7.10 2.80 -27.65
C THR A 126 7.94 1.60 -27.21
N GLY A 127 7.84 1.23 -25.93
CA GLY A 127 8.65 0.20 -25.30
C GLY A 127 8.26 -1.21 -25.75
N GLY A 128 8.95 -2.20 -25.17
CA GLY A 128 8.63 -3.61 -25.37
C GLY A 128 7.78 -4.19 -24.23
N LYS A 129 8.09 -5.42 -23.84
CA LYS A 129 7.41 -6.08 -22.73
C LYS A 129 7.54 -5.30 -21.41
N MET A 130 6.49 -5.35 -20.62
CA MET A 130 6.38 -4.75 -19.30
C MET A 130 5.84 -5.78 -18.30
N ASP A 131 6.41 -5.77 -17.10
CA ASP A 131 5.88 -6.48 -15.94
C ASP A 131 5.57 -5.45 -14.84
N VAL A 132 4.41 -5.57 -14.20
CA VAL A 132 4.00 -4.73 -13.08
C VAL A 132 4.12 -5.52 -11.78
N PHE A 133 4.85 -4.96 -10.81
CA PHE A 133 5.01 -5.53 -9.48
C PHE A 133 4.34 -4.64 -8.44
N ALA A 134 3.46 -5.22 -7.63
CA ALA A 134 2.75 -4.52 -6.58
C ALA A 134 2.74 -5.37 -5.28
N PRO A 135 2.55 -4.74 -4.10
CA PRO A 135 2.27 -5.47 -2.86
C PRO A 135 1.02 -6.36 -2.98
N GLY A 136 0.92 -7.39 -2.13
CA GLY A 136 -0.28 -8.22 -2.01
C GLY A 136 -1.49 -7.48 -1.43
N GLU A 137 -2.66 -8.11 -1.49
CA GLU A 137 -3.96 -7.55 -1.07
C GLU A 137 -4.04 -7.18 0.43
N GLU A 138 -3.16 -7.74 1.26
CA GLU A 138 -3.05 -7.43 2.68
C GLU A 138 -2.40 -6.07 2.97
N SER A 139 -1.77 -5.47 1.95
CA SER A 139 -1.00 -4.23 2.04
C SER A 139 -1.89 -2.99 1.97
N GLY A 140 -1.68 -2.04 2.88
CA GLY A 140 -2.32 -0.72 2.74
C GLY A 140 -1.85 0.06 1.51
N THR A 141 -0.65 -0.21 0.98
CA THR A 141 -0.19 0.36 -0.29
C THR A 141 -0.98 -0.20 -1.46
N PHE A 142 -1.37 -1.49 -1.43
CA PHE A 142 -2.25 -2.06 -2.44
C PHE A 142 -3.61 -1.36 -2.40
N ASP A 143 -4.17 -1.18 -1.20
CA ASP A 143 -5.42 -0.44 -1.02
C ASP A 143 -5.35 0.98 -1.60
N SER A 144 -4.24 1.71 -1.41
CA SER A 144 -4.06 3.04 -2.01
C SER A 144 -4.05 3.01 -3.54
N PHE A 145 -3.56 1.94 -4.16
CA PHE A 145 -3.61 1.76 -5.62
C PHE A 145 -5.01 1.36 -6.12
N ILE A 146 -5.80 0.68 -5.30
CA ILE A 146 -7.21 0.39 -5.62
C ILE A 146 -8.09 1.64 -5.51
N GLU A 147 -7.80 2.54 -4.56
CA GLU A 147 -8.55 3.80 -4.40
C GLU A 147 -8.37 4.77 -5.58
N ILE A 148 -7.29 4.61 -6.34
CA ILE A 148 -7.03 5.40 -7.55
C ILE A 148 -7.55 4.73 -8.83
N ALA A 149 -7.93 3.44 -8.76
CA ALA A 149 -8.40 2.62 -9.87
C ALA A 149 -9.91 2.74 -10.11
#